data_AF-D3QC39-F1
#
_entry.id   AF-D3QC39-F1
#
_cell.length_a   1.000
_cell.length_b   1.000
_cell.length_c   1.000
_cell.angle_alpha   90.00
_cell.angle_beta   90.00
_cell.angle_gamma   90.00
#
_symmetry.space_group_name_H-M   'P 1'
#
loop_
_entity.id
_entity.type
_entity.pdbx_description
1 polymer ?
#
loop_
_entity_poly.entity_id
_entity_poly.type
_entity_poly.pdbx_seq_one_letter_code
_entity_poly.pdbx_strand_id
1 'polypeptide(L)'
;MSLLSKLDRLNVTARSADQSVRVTVSPKTGMRVEIDPKRAQSHTDSLLARQVSTAVRGALRATHQASKQILDTWQAPESIAVDWDEVADRAREFNELTEEIDVSAESGRGLVNVTLRGNTGVDIAVKPRSLDNFGLATVAAEISDGLSRASRLRTQEVRRAHRTAYLDKTARA
;
A
#
# COMPACT_ATOMS: atom_id res chain seq x y z
N MET A 1 -9.29 11.80 -22.14
CA MET A 1 -9.35 11.02 -20.89
C MET A 1 -8.42 11.70 -19.88
N SER A 2 -8.89 12.06 -18.68
CA SER A 2 -8.09 12.82 -17.71
C SER A 2 -7.09 11.93 -16.96
N LEU A 3 -5.99 12.51 -16.48
CA LEU A 3 -4.99 11.82 -15.65
C LEU A 3 -5.62 11.14 -14.43
N LEU A 4 -6.48 11.87 -13.71
CA LEU A 4 -7.24 11.35 -12.56
C LEU A 4 -8.06 10.11 -12.94
N SER A 5 -8.73 10.11 -14.09
CA SER A 5 -9.52 8.95 -14.53
C SER A 5 -8.67 7.71 -14.87
N LYS A 6 -7.41 7.89 -15.31
CA LYS A 6 -6.47 6.77 -15.52
C LYS A 6 -6.01 6.21 -14.18
N LEU A 7 -5.63 7.08 -13.24
CA LEU A 7 -5.20 6.68 -11.90
C LEU A 7 -6.33 6.01 -11.12
N ASP A 8 -7.57 6.52 -11.18
CA ASP A 8 -8.75 5.95 -10.50
C ASP A 8 -9.14 4.54 -10.97
N ARG A 9 -8.65 4.13 -12.14
CA ARG A 9 -8.87 2.81 -12.72
C ARG A 9 -7.70 1.85 -12.49
N LEU A 10 -6.63 2.32 -11.86
CA LEU A 10 -5.45 1.50 -11.61
C LEU A 10 -5.82 0.38 -10.63
N ASN A 11 -5.87 -0.84 -11.13
CA ASN A 11 -6.07 -2.04 -10.33
C ASN A 11 -4.85 -2.91 -10.50
N VAL A 12 -4.14 -3.14 -9.40
CA VAL A 12 -2.92 -3.95 -9.40
C VAL A 12 -3.16 -5.18 -8.57
N THR A 13 -2.81 -6.33 -9.14
CA THR A 13 -2.86 -7.61 -8.43
C THR A 13 -1.47 -8.22 -8.38
N ALA A 14 -1.05 -8.65 -7.20
CA ALA A 14 0.16 -9.45 -7.00
C ALA A 14 -0.18 -10.75 -6.27
N ARG A 15 0.69 -11.74 -6.42
CA ARG A 15 0.57 -13.04 -5.75
C ARG A 15 1.86 -13.38 -5.03
N SER A 16 1.74 -14.14 -3.96
CA SER A 16 2.87 -14.78 -3.30
C SER A 16 3.52 -15.83 -4.22
N ALA A 17 4.76 -16.23 -3.91
CA ALA A 17 5.51 -17.16 -4.75
C ALA A 17 4.82 -18.54 -4.87
N ASP A 18 4.23 -19.01 -3.78
CA ASP A 18 3.43 -20.25 -3.74
C ASP A 18 1.97 -20.05 -4.20
N GLN A 19 1.61 -18.83 -4.57
CA GLN A 19 0.28 -18.37 -4.98
C GLN A 19 -0.82 -18.62 -3.92
N SER A 20 -0.44 -18.87 -2.68
CA SER A 20 -1.38 -19.00 -1.55
C SER A 20 -2.02 -17.67 -1.14
N VAL A 21 -1.37 -16.54 -1.45
CA VAL A 21 -1.87 -15.19 -1.16
C VAL A 21 -1.98 -14.40 -2.45
N ARG A 22 -3.11 -13.71 -2.61
CA ARG A 22 -3.35 -12.72 -3.65
C ARG A 22 -3.68 -11.39 -3.00
N VAL A 23 -3.02 -10.33 -3.45
CA VAL A 23 -3.28 -8.97 -3.00
C VAL A 23 -3.74 -8.16 -4.19
N THR A 24 -4.84 -7.43 -4.02
CA THR A 24 -5.32 -6.45 -5.00
C THR A 24 -5.30 -5.07 -4.37
N VAL A 25 -4.71 -4.10 -5.06
CA VAL A 25 -4.69 -2.69 -4.67
C VAL A 25 -5.50 -1.92 -5.71
N SER A 26 -6.50 -1.19 -5.24
CA SER A 26 -7.23 -0.22 -6.05
C SER A 26 -7.43 1.10 -5.29
N PRO A 27 -7.50 2.24 -5.98
CA PRO A 27 -7.86 3.51 -5.37
C PRO A 27 -9.25 3.48 -4.71
N LYS A 28 -10.21 2.72 -5.28
CA LYS A 28 -11.61 2.73 -4.83
C LYS A 28 -11.87 1.84 -3.63
N THR A 29 -11.26 0.67 -3.59
CA THR A 29 -11.50 -0.36 -2.56
C THR A 29 -10.34 -0.49 -1.59
N GLY A 30 -9.24 0.24 -1.81
CA GLY A 30 -8.01 0.08 -1.06
C GLY A 30 -7.32 -1.25 -1.36
N MET A 31 -6.66 -1.79 -0.34
CA MET A 31 -5.95 -3.05 -0.42
C MET A 31 -6.83 -4.20 0.09
N ARG A 32 -6.92 -5.27 -0.71
CA ARG A 32 -7.64 -6.49 -0.38
C ARG A 32 -6.70 -7.68 -0.43
N VAL A 33 -6.74 -8.53 0.58
CA VAL A 33 -5.96 -9.77 0.66
C VAL A 33 -6.89 -10.96 0.60
N GLU A 34 -6.56 -11.91 -0.26
CA GLU A 34 -7.25 -13.18 -0.42
C GLU A 34 -6.24 -14.30 -0.19
N ILE A 35 -6.59 -15.25 0.69
CA ILE A 35 -5.74 -16.38 1.04
C ILE A 35 -6.44 -17.65 0.55
N ASP A 36 -5.75 -18.43 -0.29
CA ASP A 36 -6.22 -19.74 -0.75
C ASP A 36 -6.08 -20.75 0.41
N PRO A 37 -7.20 -21.22 0.98
CA PRO A 37 -7.15 -22.09 2.14
C PRO A 37 -6.51 -23.44 1.85
N LYS A 38 -6.59 -23.96 0.62
CA LYS A 38 -6.01 -25.26 0.29
C LYS A 38 -4.48 -25.21 0.28
N ARG A 39 -3.93 -24.09 -0.18
CA ARG A 39 -2.47 -23.88 -0.24
C ARG A 39 -1.90 -23.43 1.10
N ALA A 40 -2.63 -22.60 1.83
CA ALA A 40 -2.18 -22.06 3.10
C ALA A 40 -2.36 -23.01 4.29
N GLN A 41 -3.04 -24.16 4.12
CA GLN A 41 -3.24 -25.15 5.19
C GLN A 41 -1.95 -25.70 5.79
N SER A 42 -0.89 -25.85 4.99
CA SER A 42 0.41 -26.34 5.47
C SER A 42 1.32 -25.23 5.98
N HIS A 43 0.83 -24.00 6.10
CA HIS A 43 1.65 -22.88 6.51
C HIS A 43 1.82 -22.81 8.01
N THR A 44 3.03 -22.47 8.45
CA THR A 44 3.27 -21.92 9.78
C THR A 44 2.88 -20.44 9.82
N ASP A 45 2.72 -19.87 11.02
CA ASP A 45 2.44 -18.43 11.19
C ASP A 45 3.48 -17.56 10.44
N SER A 46 4.76 -17.92 10.57
CA SER A 46 5.88 -17.21 9.93
C SER A 46 5.86 -17.34 8.41
N LEU A 47 5.52 -18.52 7.88
CA LEU A 47 5.41 -18.72 6.45
C LEU A 47 4.25 -17.90 5.88
N LEU A 48 3.08 -17.93 6.53
CA LEU A 48 1.93 -17.15 6.12
C LEU A 48 2.25 -15.65 6.12
N ALA A 49 2.81 -15.14 7.23
CA ALA A 49 3.20 -13.74 7.36
C ALA A 49 4.17 -13.29 6.25
N ARG A 50 5.14 -14.15 5.92
CA ARG A 50 6.10 -13.93 4.83
C ARG A 50 5.41 -13.86 3.46
N GLN A 51 4.53 -14.82 3.15
CA GLN A 51 3.84 -14.84 1.85
C GLN A 51 2.93 -13.64 1.66
N VAL A 52 2.23 -13.22 2.73
CA VAL A 52 1.43 -12.00 2.69
C VAL A 52 2.32 -10.78 2.48
N SER A 53 3.42 -10.65 3.24
CA SER A 53 4.36 -9.52 3.08
C SER A 53 4.91 -9.43 1.65
N THR A 54 5.29 -10.57 1.06
CA THR A 54 5.76 -10.65 -0.33
C THR A 54 4.69 -10.20 -1.31
N ALA A 55 3.46 -10.69 -1.17
CA ALA A 55 2.37 -10.33 -2.08
C ALA A 55 1.99 -8.85 -1.96
N VAL A 56 1.90 -8.31 -0.74
CA VAL A 56 1.59 -6.89 -0.51
C VAL A 56 2.68 -5.99 -1.07
N ARG A 57 3.96 -6.31 -0.79
CA ARG A 57 5.11 -5.57 -1.32
C ARG A 57 5.12 -5.59 -2.85
N GLY A 58 4.82 -6.74 -3.45
CA GLY A 58 4.67 -6.88 -4.90
C GLY A 58 3.58 -5.97 -5.46
N ALA A 59 2.41 -5.94 -4.82
CA ALA A 59 1.30 -5.09 -5.23
C ALA A 59 1.65 -3.60 -5.12
N LEU A 60 2.26 -3.16 -4.01
CA LEU A 60 2.68 -1.77 -3.83
C LEU A 60 3.72 -1.32 -4.85
N ARG A 61 4.73 -2.17 -5.14
CA ARG A 61 5.74 -1.88 -6.17
C ARG A 61 5.11 -1.76 -7.55
N ALA A 62 4.22 -2.69 -7.91
CA ALA A 62 3.53 -2.65 -9.19
C ALA A 62 2.60 -1.44 -9.31
N THR A 63 1.91 -1.03 -8.23
CA THR A 63 1.15 0.23 -8.19
C THR A 63 2.05 1.43 -8.42
N HIS A 64 3.19 1.51 -7.74
CA HIS A 64 4.13 2.61 -7.92
C HIS A 64 4.67 2.69 -9.35
N GLN A 65 5.05 1.54 -9.93
CA GLN A 65 5.52 1.47 -11.32
C GLN A 65 4.43 1.87 -12.32
N ALA A 66 3.20 1.38 -12.14
CA ALA A 66 2.10 1.69 -13.04
C ALA A 66 1.67 3.16 -12.95
N SER A 67 1.64 3.74 -11.74
CA SER A 67 1.39 5.18 -11.56
C SER A 67 2.45 6.02 -12.26
N LYS A 68 3.74 5.65 -12.12
CA LYS A 68 4.83 6.32 -12.83
C LYS A 68 4.65 6.24 -14.35
N GLN A 69 4.36 5.07 -14.89
CA GLN A 69 4.10 4.91 -16.33
C GLN A 69 2.92 5.74 -16.83
N ILE A 70 1.85 5.85 -16.04
CA ILE A 70 0.71 6.70 -16.37
C ILE A 70 1.12 8.19 -16.42
N LEU A 71 1.95 8.64 -15.48
CA LEU A 71 2.46 10.02 -15.44
C LEU A 71 3.41 10.29 -16.61
N ASP A 72 4.39 9.41 -16.85
CA ASP A 72 5.38 9.55 -17.92
C ASP A 72 4.73 9.59 -19.33
N THR A 73 3.58 8.92 -19.49
CA THR A 73 2.83 8.88 -20.77
C THR A 73 1.74 9.93 -20.88
N TRP A 74 1.50 10.71 -19.81
CA TRP A 74 0.47 11.74 -19.83
C TRP A 74 1.04 13.05 -20.38
N GLN A 75 0.57 13.43 -21.57
CA GLN A 75 0.82 14.76 -22.12
C GLN A 75 -0.28 15.71 -21.65
N ALA A 76 0.10 16.84 -21.04
CA ALA A 76 -0.86 17.88 -20.71
C ALA A 76 -1.47 18.47 -21.99
N PRO A 77 -2.75 18.88 -21.97
CA PRO A 77 -3.32 19.67 -23.05
C PRO A 77 -2.51 20.94 -23.27
N GLU A 78 -2.26 21.33 -24.52
CA GLU A 78 -1.45 22.49 -24.93
C GLU A 78 -1.90 23.84 -24.31
N SER A 79 -3.09 23.91 -23.71
CA SER A 79 -3.68 25.12 -23.15
C SER A 79 -3.29 25.45 -21.71
N ILE A 80 -2.37 24.69 -21.09
CA ILE A 80 -1.90 24.97 -19.72
C ILE A 80 -0.38 25.18 -19.77
N ALA A 81 0.06 26.42 -19.55
CA ALA A 81 1.46 26.70 -19.25
C ALA A 81 1.77 26.12 -17.87
N VAL A 82 2.25 24.88 -17.84
CA VAL A 82 2.71 24.20 -16.63
C VAL A 82 4.22 24.36 -16.57
N ASP A 83 4.73 24.92 -15.46
CA ASP A 83 6.15 24.80 -15.13
C ASP A 83 6.42 23.35 -14.67
N TRP A 84 6.94 22.55 -15.59
CA TRP A 84 7.21 21.14 -15.34
C TRP A 84 8.37 20.92 -14.36
N ASP A 85 9.29 21.87 -14.24
CA ASP A 85 10.40 21.78 -13.30
C ASP A 85 9.89 21.97 -11.88
N GLU A 86 9.01 22.95 -11.64
CA GLU A 86 8.34 23.13 -10.35
C GLU A 86 7.50 21.91 -9.95
N VAL A 87 6.78 21.30 -10.90
CA VAL A 87 6.01 20.07 -10.67
C VAL A 87 6.93 18.89 -10.33
N ALA A 88 8.05 18.74 -11.04
CA ALA A 88 9.01 17.67 -10.79
C ALA A 88 9.68 17.82 -9.42
N ASP A 89 10.05 19.03 -9.02
CA ASP A 89 10.65 19.32 -7.73
C ASP A 89 9.68 19.05 -6.58
N ARG A 90 8.42 19.48 -6.71
CA ARG A 90 7.37 19.16 -5.72
C ARG A 90 7.07 17.66 -5.64
N ALA A 91 7.08 16.97 -6.78
CA ALA A 91 6.91 15.51 -6.79
C ALA A 91 8.08 14.81 -6.08
N ARG A 92 9.31 15.32 -6.21
CA ARG A 92 10.48 14.81 -5.50
C ARG A 92 10.38 15.03 -4.00
N GLU A 93 10.08 16.25 -3.56
CA GLU A 93 9.88 16.60 -2.14
C GLU A 93 8.75 15.75 -1.52
N PHE A 94 7.64 15.59 -2.22
CA PHE A 94 6.55 14.72 -1.77
C PHE A 94 6.98 13.25 -1.66
N ASN A 95 7.72 12.73 -2.64
CA ASN A 95 8.21 11.36 -2.59
C ASN A 95 9.17 11.14 -1.41
N GLU A 96 10.08 12.08 -1.15
CA GLU A 96 10.99 12.04 0.00
C GLU A 96 10.21 12.01 1.32
N LEU A 97 9.26 12.93 1.49
CA LEU A 97 8.40 12.97 2.69
C LEU A 97 7.61 11.67 2.90
N THR A 98 7.11 11.06 1.81
CA THR A 98 6.37 9.80 1.93
C THR A 98 7.25 8.57 2.12
N GLU A 99 8.53 8.64 1.76
CA GLU A 99 9.50 7.57 1.98
C GLU A 99 9.92 7.47 3.45
N GLU A 100 9.83 8.57 4.20
CA GLU A 100 10.08 8.60 5.66
C GLU A 100 8.87 8.15 6.51
N ILE A 101 7.70 7.93 5.89
CA ILE A 101 6.49 7.53 6.63
C ILE A 101 6.55 6.04 6.96
N ASP A 102 6.76 5.76 8.24
CA ASP A 102 6.62 4.44 8.83
C ASP A 102 5.39 4.40 9.74
N VAL A 103 4.49 3.45 9.51
CA VAL A 103 3.32 3.24 10.37
C VAL A 103 3.20 1.77 10.76
N SER A 104 2.77 1.51 11.99
CA SER A 104 2.45 0.18 12.47
C SER A 104 1.03 0.13 13.02
N ALA A 105 0.33 -0.97 12.76
CA ALA A 105 -0.99 -1.22 13.33
C ALA A 105 -1.14 -2.68 13.74
N GLU A 106 -1.71 -2.86 14.92
CA GLU A 106 -2.14 -4.16 15.41
C GLU A 106 -3.59 -4.44 14.99
N SER A 107 -3.87 -5.70 14.66
CA SER A 107 -5.22 -6.19 14.37
C SER A 107 -6.10 -6.20 15.62
N GLY A 108 -7.41 -6.23 15.45
CA GLY A 108 -8.37 -6.08 16.56
C GLY A 108 -8.20 -7.07 17.72
N ARG A 109 -7.69 -8.28 17.46
CA ARG A 109 -7.42 -9.30 18.50
C ARG A 109 -5.96 -9.41 18.90
N GLY A 110 -5.07 -8.58 18.37
CA GLY A 110 -3.64 -8.65 18.65
C GLY A 110 -2.94 -9.90 18.13
N LEU A 111 -3.49 -10.50 17.07
CA LEU A 111 -2.89 -11.67 16.43
C LEU A 111 -1.93 -11.29 15.31
N VAL A 112 -2.08 -10.09 14.74
CA VAL A 112 -1.26 -9.64 13.61
C VAL A 112 -0.82 -8.21 13.84
N ASN A 113 0.47 -7.95 13.69
CA ASN A 113 1.02 -6.61 13.58
C ASN A 113 1.48 -6.37 12.13
N VAL A 114 1.12 -5.23 11.58
CA VAL A 114 1.46 -4.81 10.23
C VAL A 114 2.23 -3.51 10.29
N THR A 115 3.42 -3.51 9.73
CA THR A 115 4.24 -2.30 9.56
C THR A 115 4.37 -1.98 8.08
N LEU A 116 3.99 -0.77 7.69
CA LEU A 116 4.24 -0.21 6.36
C LEU A 116 5.39 0.78 6.50
N ARG A 117 6.45 0.60 5.70
CA ARG A 117 7.64 1.46 5.73
C ARG A 117 7.88 2.15 4.41
N GLY A 118 8.00 3.47 4.46
CA GLY A 118 8.10 4.33 3.29
C GLY A 118 7.11 3.94 2.20
N ASN A 119 7.60 3.90 0.95
CA ASN A 119 6.71 3.70 -0.19
C ASN A 119 6.27 2.25 -0.41
N THR A 120 7.16 1.28 -0.22
CA THR A 120 6.91 -0.13 -0.59
C THR A 120 7.29 -1.14 0.49
N GLY A 121 7.89 -0.71 1.60
CA GLY A 121 8.25 -1.58 2.71
C GLY A 121 7.01 -2.12 3.40
N VAL A 122 7.01 -3.43 3.66
CA VAL A 122 5.91 -4.13 4.34
C VAL A 122 6.51 -5.24 5.16
N ASP A 123 6.21 -5.23 6.44
CA ASP A 123 6.50 -6.31 7.37
C ASP A 123 5.20 -6.72 8.06
N ILE A 124 4.91 -8.01 8.06
CA ILE A 124 3.75 -8.59 8.73
C ILE A 124 4.27 -9.61 9.72
N ALA A 125 3.82 -9.50 10.96
CA ALA A 125 4.09 -10.46 12.01
C ALA A 125 2.78 -11.08 12.47
N VAL A 126 2.67 -12.40 12.40
CA VAL A 126 1.56 -13.17 12.98
C VAL A 126 2.05 -13.72 14.31
N LYS A 127 1.26 -13.53 15.37
CA LYS A 127 1.58 -14.00 16.72
C LYS A 127 1.77 -15.52 16.71
N PRO A 128 2.79 -16.07 17.42
CA PRO A 128 3.04 -17.50 17.41
C PRO A 128 1.82 -18.33 17.86
N ARG A 129 1.63 -19.49 17.21
CA ARG A 129 0.53 -20.44 17.40
C ARG A 129 -0.85 -19.87 17.06
N SER A 130 -0.93 -18.79 16.28
CA SER A 130 -2.24 -18.22 15.93
C SER A 130 -3.02 -19.12 14.99
N LEU A 131 -2.36 -19.73 14.01
CA LEU A 131 -2.99 -20.69 13.11
C LEU A 131 -3.51 -21.92 13.85
N ASP A 132 -2.74 -22.46 14.80
CA ASP A 132 -3.14 -23.62 15.59
C ASP A 132 -4.32 -23.31 16.53
N ASN A 133 -4.32 -22.13 17.16
CA ASN A 133 -5.31 -21.77 18.18
C ASN A 133 -6.61 -21.19 17.60
N PHE A 134 -6.56 -20.52 16.45
CA PHE A 134 -7.70 -19.76 15.91
C PHE A 134 -8.10 -20.20 14.49
N GLY A 135 -7.28 -21.01 13.82
CA GLY A 135 -7.49 -21.44 12.46
C GLY A 135 -7.19 -20.37 11.41
N LEU A 136 -6.97 -20.83 10.18
CA LEU A 136 -6.58 -19.98 9.06
C LEU A 136 -7.56 -18.85 8.75
N ALA A 137 -8.88 -19.13 8.80
CA ALA A 137 -9.90 -18.13 8.47
C ALA A 137 -9.83 -16.92 9.42
N THR A 138 -9.64 -17.16 10.72
CA THR A 138 -9.51 -16.10 11.72
C THR A 138 -8.23 -15.30 11.50
N VAL A 139 -7.09 -15.98 11.29
CA VAL A 139 -5.81 -15.30 11.04
C VAL A 139 -5.86 -14.47 9.75
N ALA A 140 -6.51 -14.97 8.69
CA ALA A 140 -6.71 -14.23 7.44
C ALA A 140 -7.55 -12.96 7.62
N ALA A 141 -8.59 -13.02 8.46
CA ALA A 141 -9.40 -11.87 8.81
C ALA A 141 -8.57 -10.82 9.59
N GLU A 142 -7.76 -11.27 10.55
CA GLU A 142 -6.88 -10.38 11.33
C GLU A 142 -5.78 -9.74 10.47
N ILE A 143 -5.23 -10.46 9.50
CA ILE A 143 -4.30 -9.90 8.50
C ILE A 143 -4.98 -8.76 7.74
N SER A 144 -6.21 -8.99 7.28
CA SER A 144 -6.97 -8.00 6.51
C SER A 144 -7.32 -6.78 7.34
N ASP A 145 -7.70 -6.97 8.61
CA ASP A 145 -7.95 -5.88 9.55
C ASP A 145 -6.68 -5.08 9.86
N GLY A 146 -5.57 -5.75 10.19
CA GLY A 146 -4.27 -5.11 10.46
C GLY A 146 -3.79 -4.27 9.27
N LEU A 147 -3.88 -4.81 8.04
CA LEU A 147 -3.54 -4.08 6.82
C LEU A 147 -4.46 -2.88 6.59
N SER A 148 -5.77 -3.03 6.84
CA SER A 148 -6.73 -1.95 6.69
C SER A 148 -6.50 -0.82 7.69
N ARG A 149 -6.06 -1.15 8.91
CA ARG A 149 -5.69 -0.16 9.94
C ARG A 149 -4.40 0.55 9.58
N ALA A 150 -3.34 -0.20 9.24
CA ALA A 150 -2.06 0.37 8.83
C ALA A 150 -2.21 1.27 7.60
N SER A 151 -3.01 0.85 6.61
CA SER A 151 -3.29 1.66 5.40
C SER A 151 -4.02 2.97 5.72
N ARG A 152 -4.95 2.94 6.69
CA ARG A 152 -5.64 4.15 7.16
C ARG A 152 -4.70 5.11 7.86
N LEU A 153 -3.85 4.62 8.76
CA LEU A 153 -2.82 5.44 9.42
C LEU A 153 -1.88 6.05 8.38
N ARG A 154 -1.38 5.25 7.43
CA ARG A 154 -0.53 5.75 6.36
C ARG A 154 -1.21 6.84 5.53
N THR A 155 -2.47 6.64 5.17
CA THR A 155 -3.24 7.65 4.42
C THR A 155 -3.36 8.97 5.19
N GLN A 156 -3.50 8.91 6.52
CA GLN A 156 -3.53 10.11 7.36
C GLN A 156 -2.17 10.83 7.35
N GLU A 157 -1.06 10.10 7.53
CA GLU A 157 0.27 10.69 7.50
C GLU A 157 0.63 11.25 6.10
N VAL A 158 0.29 10.55 5.02
CA VAL A 158 0.50 11.03 3.65
C VAL A 158 -0.28 12.32 3.40
N ARG A 159 -1.52 12.43 3.90
CA ARG A 159 -2.30 13.67 3.81
C ARG A 159 -1.69 14.82 4.60
N ARG A 160 -1.08 14.53 5.76
CA ARG A 160 -0.35 15.54 6.54
C ARG A 160 0.88 16.03 5.77
N ALA A 161 1.70 15.10 5.25
CA ALA A 161 2.85 15.42 4.40
C ALA A 161 2.45 16.25 3.17
N HIS A 162 1.35 15.88 2.50
CA HIS A 162 0.81 16.64 1.37
C HIS A 162 0.43 18.07 1.77
N ARG A 163 -0.22 18.26 2.93
CA ARG A 163 -0.57 19.60 3.42
C ARG A 163 0.69 20.44 3.68
N THR A 164 1.72 19.87 4.28
CA THR A 164 2.99 20.55 4.54
C THR A 164 3.70 20.94 3.24
N ALA A 165 3.79 20.03 2.26
CA ALA A 165 4.48 20.28 1.00
C ALA A 165 3.76 21.30 0.10
N TYR A 166 2.42 21.25 0.04
CA TYR A 166 1.65 22.00 -0.97
C TYR A 166 0.86 23.20 -0.42
N LEU A 167 0.45 23.23 0.86
CA LEU A 167 -0.47 24.27 1.36
C LEU A 167 0.22 25.31 2.26
N ASP A 168 1.23 24.94 3.04
CA ASP A 168 1.91 25.88 3.95
C ASP A 168 2.87 26.83 3.22
N LYS A 169 3.42 26.43 2.06
CA LYS A 169 4.29 27.31 1.25
C LYS A 169 3.52 28.37 0.47
N THR A 170 2.30 28.07 0.00
CA THR A 170 1.44 29.05 -0.67
C THR A 170 0.92 30.16 0.26
N ALA A 171 0.98 29.95 1.59
CA ALA A 171 0.61 30.96 2.58
C ALA A 171 1.78 31.90 2.98
N ARG A 172 3.00 31.63 2.49
CA ARG A 172 4.21 32.43 2.76
C ARG A 172 4.72 33.21 1.54
N ALA A 173 4.05 33.10 0.40
CA ALA A 173 4.27 33.91 -0.79
C ALA A 173 3.23 35.04 -0.84
#